data_AF-A0A3D5X7H7-F1
#
_entry.id   AF-A0A3D5X7H7-F1
#
_cell.length_a   1.000
_cell.length_b   1.000
_cell.length_c   1.000
_cell.angle_alpha   90.00
_cell.angle_beta   90.00
_cell.angle_gamma   90.00
#
_symmetry.space_group_name_H-M   'P 1'
#
loop_
_entity.id
_entity.type
_entity.pdbx_description
1 polymer ?
#
loop_
_entity_poly.entity_id
_entity_poly.type
_entity_poly.pdbx_seq_one_letter_code
_entity_poly.pdbx_strand_id
1 'polypeptide(L)'
;MSISTQVTLFNGFQLTNSKRQEALNLQASLSDVEGLKNNISLNIAAAYLQILFSEEIVESSRMQLELSAMQVERTRMLVEAGSLPEGNLMEIEAQRASDELQLVNAQNQLDLAYLTLTQLLDIRDTENFAVQKPQIESLGQEPIANQSQNIFDQAQLTLPQIQGAQIRVQSAEKGVQIARGAQSPRLSLGANYGTGAQHLLRSIPLFSEDPFLDQIKDNANISVGLSLSIPIFNGSQVRTSISNARINLENTRLSLENEKNYLFKDIQQAQADAMAAFKKYIATEKNLDALQEAFRYTEQRFSLGLANSLDYTTSKTRLAKVQAELVSAKYEYIFKVKILDFYKGIPLSI
;
A
#
# COMPACT_ATOMS: atom_id res chain seq x y z
N MET A 1 15.24 18.01 53.17
CA MET A 1 14.45 17.22 52.20
C MET A 1 13.15 17.96 51.91
N SER A 2 12.64 17.88 50.68
CA SER A 2 11.33 18.44 50.35
C SER A 2 10.56 17.52 49.41
N ILE A 3 9.24 17.52 49.58
CA ILE A 3 8.26 16.90 48.68
C ILE A 3 7.31 18.02 48.28
N SER A 4 7.13 18.20 46.97
CA SER A 4 6.14 19.13 46.43
C SER A 4 5.15 18.38 45.55
N THR A 5 3.92 18.86 45.51
CA THR A 5 2.86 18.36 44.64
C THR A 5 2.11 19.55 44.08
N GLN A 6 1.85 19.53 42.77
CA GLN A 6 1.06 20.55 42.10
C GLN A 6 -0.03 19.89 41.27
N VAL A 7 -1.28 20.30 41.49
CA VAL A 7 -2.46 19.81 40.77
C VAL A 7 -3.10 20.99 40.05
N THR A 8 -3.33 20.85 38.75
CA THR A 8 -4.12 21.83 37.98
C THR A 8 -5.59 21.57 38.25
N LEU A 9 -6.28 22.53 38.87
CA LEU A 9 -7.72 22.45 39.12
C LEU A 9 -8.53 22.97 37.92
N PHE A 10 -8.04 24.03 37.28
CA PHE A 10 -8.65 24.60 36.07
C PHE A 10 -7.60 25.24 35.18
N ASN A 11 -7.71 25.05 33.86
CA ASN A 11 -6.83 25.67 32.87
C ASN A 11 -7.56 26.02 31.57
N GLY A 12 -8.81 26.51 31.64
CA GLY A 12 -9.59 26.80 30.44
C GLY A 12 -9.92 25.56 29.62
N PHE A 13 -10.11 24.41 30.30
CA PHE A 13 -10.33 23.10 29.68
C PHE A 13 -9.21 22.64 28.72
N GLN A 14 -8.01 23.24 28.78
CA GLN A 14 -6.86 22.81 27.97
C GLN A 14 -6.58 21.33 28.21
N LEU A 15 -6.51 20.88 29.47
CA LEU A 15 -6.22 19.49 29.80
C LEU A 15 -7.29 18.51 29.26
N THR A 16 -8.57 18.86 29.41
CA THR A 16 -9.69 18.03 28.93
C THR A 16 -9.70 17.94 27.41
N ASN A 17 -9.48 19.06 26.72
CA ASN A 17 -9.45 19.07 25.26
C ASN A 17 -8.19 18.41 24.70
N SER A 18 -7.04 18.52 25.37
CA SER A 18 -5.84 17.76 25.03
C SER A 18 -6.08 16.26 25.14
N LYS A 19 -6.71 15.77 26.23
CA LYS A 19 -7.07 14.35 26.33
C LYS A 19 -8.01 13.89 25.21
N ARG A 20 -8.99 14.71 24.84
CA ARG A 20 -9.90 14.41 23.71
C ARG A 20 -9.17 14.44 22.37
N GLN A 21 -8.25 15.38 22.18
CA GLN A 21 -7.41 15.46 20.99
C GLN A 21 -6.56 14.19 20.83
N GLU A 22 -5.90 13.75 21.90
CA GLU A 22 -5.10 12.51 21.86
C GLU A 22 -5.95 11.26 21.63
N ALA A 23 -7.18 11.21 22.15
CA ALA A 23 -8.10 10.11 21.85
C ALA A 23 -8.48 10.07 20.36
N LEU A 24 -8.70 11.24 19.73
CA LEU A 24 -8.96 11.35 18.30
C LEU A 24 -7.71 11.01 17.48
N ASN A 25 -6.52 11.44 17.91
CA ASN A 25 -5.26 11.05 17.26
C ASN A 25 -5.08 9.54 17.27
N LEU A 26 -5.33 8.88 18.41
CA LEU A 26 -5.29 7.42 18.51
C LEU A 26 -6.29 6.76 17.55
N GLN A 27 -7.53 7.27 17.48
CA GLN A 27 -8.54 6.73 16.57
C GLN A 27 -8.14 6.90 15.10
N ALA A 28 -7.56 8.04 14.73
CA ALA A 28 -7.02 8.26 13.38
C ALA A 28 -5.88 7.29 13.06
N SER A 29 -4.96 7.06 14.00
CA SER A 29 -3.87 6.08 13.83
C SER A 29 -4.39 4.65 13.68
N LEU A 30 -5.48 4.27 14.35
CA LEU A 30 -6.13 2.97 14.13
C LEU A 30 -6.73 2.86 12.72
N SER A 31 -7.35 3.93 12.21
CA SER A 31 -7.78 3.97 10.81
C SER A 31 -6.61 3.88 9.83
N ASP A 32 -5.47 4.50 10.14
CA ASP A 32 -4.26 4.37 9.32
C ASP A 32 -3.75 2.91 9.30
N VAL A 33 -3.83 2.19 10.42
CA VAL A 33 -3.49 0.75 10.49
C VAL A 33 -4.41 -0.09 9.58
N GLU A 34 -5.72 0.15 9.58
CA GLU A 34 -6.64 -0.54 8.67
C GLU A 34 -6.36 -0.18 7.20
N GLY A 35 -6.02 1.08 6.92
CA GLY A 35 -5.56 1.49 5.59
C GLY A 35 -4.29 0.76 5.14
N LEU A 36 -3.32 0.58 6.04
CA LEU A 36 -2.09 -0.18 5.77
C LEU A 36 -2.37 -1.66 5.50
N LYS A 37 -3.27 -2.30 6.28
CA LYS A 37 -3.70 -3.69 6.02
C LYS A 37 -4.29 -3.86 4.64
N ASN A 38 -5.15 -2.92 4.22
CA ASN A 38 -5.73 -2.92 2.88
C ASN A 38 -4.65 -2.78 1.81
N ASN A 39 -3.70 -1.86 2.00
CA ASN A 39 -2.60 -1.64 1.06
C ASN A 39 -1.72 -2.89 0.91
N ILE A 40 -1.36 -3.53 2.03
CA ILE A 40 -0.61 -4.79 2.02
C ILE A 40 -1.39 -5.89 1.28
N SER A 41 -2.70 -6.01 1.53
CA SER A 41 -3.55 -7.00 0.87
C SER A 41 -3.61 -6.79 -0.66
N LEU A 42 -3.75 -5.54 -1.10
CA LEU A 42 -3.70 -5.17 -2.52
C LEU A 42 -2.33 -5.46 -3.14
N ASN A 43 -1.23 -5.18 -2.44
CA ASN A 43 0.12 -5.45 -2.92
C ASN A 43 0.39 -6.96 -3.04
N ILE A 44 -0.10 -7.77 -2.09
CA ILE A 44 -0.02 -9.23 -2.16
C ILE A 44 -0.81 -9.75 -3.36
N ALA A 45 -2.04 -9.27 -3.57
CA ALA A 45 -2.86 -9.65 -4.72
C ALA A 45 -2.18 -9.27 -6.04
N ALA A 46 -1.61 -8.05 -6.13
CA ALA A 46 -0.86 -7.59 -7.29
C ALA A 46 0.38 -8.45 -7.58
N ALA A 47 1.17 -8.78 -6.55
CA ALA A 47 2.36 -9.61 -6.66
C ALA A 47 2.01 -11.04 -7.12
N TYR A 48 0.93 -11.62 -6.56
CA TYR A 48 0.43 -12.93 -6.96
C TYR A 48 0.04 -12.96 -8.46
N LEU A 49 -0.68 -11.94 -8.94
CA LEU A 49 -1.04 -11.86 -10.35
C LEU A 49 0.15 -11.58 -11.27
N GLN A 50 1.13 -10.82 -10.78
CA GLN A 50 2.37 -10.61 -11.52
C GLN A 50 3.12 -11.92 -11.72
N ILE A 51 3.11 -12.85 -10.75
CA ILE A 51 3.66 -14.19 -10.93
C ILE A 51 2.91 -14.93 -12.03
N LEU A 52 1.57 -14.98 -11.96
CA LEU A 52 0.75 -15.64 -12.97
C LEU A 52 1.02 -15.08 -14.38
N PHE A 53 1.20 -13.77 -14.52
CA PHE A 53 1.56 -13.14 -15.78
C PHE A 53 2.97 -13.50 -16.26
N SER A 54 3.96 -13.42 -15.37
CA SER A 54 5.35 -13.77 -15.68
C SER A 54 5.49 -15.24 -16.10
N GLU A 55 4.72 -16.15 -15.50
CA GLU A 55 4.68 -17.57 -15.91
C GLU A 55 4.21 -17.75 -17.36
N GLU A 56 3.15 -17.04 -17.77
CA GLU A 56 2.66 -17.08 -19.16
C GLU A 56 3.67 -16.46 -20.15
N ILE A 57 4.43 -15.44 -19.74
CA ILE A 57 5.52 -14.88 -20.57
C ILE A 57 6.64 -15.90 -20.75
N VAL A 58 7.08 -16.57 -19.67
CA VAL A 58 8.13 -17.60 -19.74
C VAL A 58 7.73 -18.71 -20.70
N GLU A 59 6.48 -19.18 -20.63
CA GLU A 59 5.98 -20.21 -21.53
C GLU A 59 5.93 -19.72 -22.99
N SER A 60 5.46 -18.50 -23.23
CA SER A 60 5.45 -17.88 -24.55
C SER A 60 6.85 -17.72 -25.16
N SER A 61 7.82 -17.23 -24.38
CA SER A 61 9.21 -17.08 -24.82
C SER A 61 9.89 -18.43 -25.06
N ARG A 62 9.56 -19.47 -24.28
CA ARG A 62 10.04 -20.83 -24.50
C ARG A 62 9.57 -21.38 -25.84
N MET A 63 8.27 -21.25 -26.14
CA MET A 63 7.70 -21.69 -27.41
C MET A 63 8.28 -20.95 -28.62
N GLN A 64 8.62 -19.66 -28.45
CA GLN A 64 9.27 -18.86 -29.49
C GLN A 64 10.71 -19.33 -29.77
N LEU A 65 11.50 -19.62 -28.73
CA LEU A 65 12.84 -20.19 -28.87
C LEU A 65 12.82 -21.57 -29.53
N GLU A 66 11.82 -22.40 -29.21
CA GLU A 66 11.66 -23.71 -29.85
C GLU A 66 11.39 -23.56 -31.36
N LEU A 67 10.56 -22.59 -31.75
CA LEU A 67 10.27 -22.27 -33.16
C LEU A 67 11.53 -21.80 -33.91
N SER A 68 12.30 -20.86 -33.34
CA SER A 68 13.52 -20.38 -34.00
C SER A 68 14.60 -21.46 -34.08
N ALA A 69 14.70 -22.37 -33.09
CA ALA A 69 15.57 -23.54 -33.19
C ALA A 69 15.20 -24.45 -34.38
N MET A 70 13.92 -24.70 -34.61
CA MET A 70 13.47 -25.46 -35.80
C MET A 70 13.76 -24.72 -37.12
N GLN A 71 13.69 -23.39 -37.14
CA GLN A 71 14.04 -22.58 -38.31
C GLN A 71 15.53 -22.63 -38.63
N VAL A 72 16.40 -22.62 -37.61
CA VAL A 72 17.85 -22.81 -37.78
C VAL A 72 18.10 -24.16 -38.45
N GLU A 73 17.51 -25.24 -37.93
CA GLU A 73 17.72 -26.60 -38.46
C GLU A 73 17.29 -26.72 -39.93
N ARG A 74 16.11 -26.17 -40.27
CA ARG A 74 15.61 -26.16 -41.65
C ARG A 74 16.52 -25.36 -42.56
N THR A 75 16.95 -24.17 -42.12
CA THR A 75 17.81 -23.30 -42.92
C THR A 75 19.16 -23.94 -43.16
N ARG A 76 19.73 -24.59 -42.14
CA ARG A 76 20.97 -25.36 -42.25
C ARG A 76 20.87 -26.44 -43.33
N MET A 77 19.83 -27.26 -43.30
CA MET A 77 19.61 -28.28 -44.34
C MET A 77 19.52 -27.69 -45.76
N LEU A 78 18.88 -26.52 -45.92
CA LEU A 78 18.75 -25.84 -47.21
C LEU A 78 20.08 -25.25 -47.69
N VAL A 79 20.90 -24.73 -46.79
CA VAL A 79 22.25 -24.23 -47.09
C VAL A 79 23.17 -25.39 -47.46
N GLU A 80 23.15 -26.49 -46.71
CA GLU A 80 23.90 -27.72 -47.02
C GLU A 80 23.49 -28.31 -48.39
N ALA A 81 22.21 -28.19 -48.75
CA ALA A 81 21.71 -28.56 -50.07
C ALA A 81 22.01 -27.51 -51.17
N GLY A 82 22.69 -26.41 -50.85
CA GLY A 82 23.04 -25.32 -51.78
C GLY A 82 21.85 -24.46 -52.24
N SER A 83 20.68 -24.61 -51.61
CA SER A 83 19.44 -23.90 -51.96
C SER A 83 19.35 -22.50 -51.34
N LEU A 84 20.13 -22.21 -50.29
CA LEU A 84 20.21 -20.91 -49.64
C LEU A 84 21.67 -20.50 -49.34
N PRO A 85 21.99 -19.20 -49.31
CA PRO A 85 23.29 -18.69 -48.85
C PRO A 85 23.53 -18.91 -47.34
N GLU A 86 24.79 -19.07 -46.93
CA GLU A 86 25.22 -19.16 -45.52
C GLU A 86 24.76 -17.95 -44.68
N GLY A 87 24.70 -16.75 -45.28
CA GLY A 87 24.22 -15.55 -44.61
C GLY A 87 22.80 -15.70 -44.04
N ASN A 88 21.92 -16.44 -44.71
CA ASN A 88 20.57 -16.72 -44.22
C ASN A 88 20.59 -17.58 -42.95
N LEU A 89 21.54 -18.52 -42.83
CA LEU A 89 21.71 -19.30 -41.60
C LEU A 89 22.15 -18.39 -40.46
N MET A 90 23.13 -17.51 -40.70
CA MET A 90 23.61 -16.56 -39.70
C MET A 90 22.51 -15.60 -39.20
N GLU A 91 21.62 -15.14 -40.08
CA GLU A 91 20.47 -14.31 -39.71
C GLU A 91 19.50 -15.04 -38.75
N ILE A 92 19.17 -16.30 -39.05
CA ILE A 92 18.25 -17.09 -38.23
C ILE A 92 18.92 -17.52 -36.90
N GLU A 93 20.23 -17.79 -36.90
CA GLU A 93 21.00 -18.02 -35.68
C GLU A 93 21.02 -16.79 -34.77
N ALA A 94 21.17 -15.59 -35.33
CA ALA A 94 21.06 -14.34 -34.59
C ALA A 94 19.66 -14.13 -34.00
N GLN A 95 18.59 -14.51 -34.72
CA GLN A 95 17.23 -14.49 -34.19
C GLN A 95 17.06 -15.48 -33.03
N ARG A 96 17.55 -16.72 -33.17
CA ARG A 96 17.50 -17.72 -32.08
C ARG A 96 18.22 -17.22 -30.83
N ALA A 97 19.40 -16.62 -30.98
CA ALA A 97 20.14 -16.04 -29.85
C ALA A 97 19.36 -14.90 -29.17
N SER A 98 18.61 -14.11 -29.94
CA SER A 98 17.73 -13.06 -29.41
C SER A 98 16.54 -13.64 -28.64
N ASP A 99 15.92 -14.72 -29.15
CA ASP A 99 14.82 -15.42 -28.48
C ASP A 99 15.30 -16.10 -27.18
N GLU A 100 16.53 -16.65 -27.18
CA GLU A 100 17.16 -17.24 -25.99
C GLU A 100 17.38 -16.20 -24.90
N LEU A 101 17.91 -15.02 -25.27
CA LEU A 101 18.04 -13.90 -24.35
C LEU A 101 16.67 -13.47 -23.80
N GLN A 102 15.63 -13.45 -24.62
CA GLN A 102 14.27 -13.10 -24.17
C GLN A 102 13.74 -14.09 -23.13
N LEU A 103 13.96 -15.40 -23.32
CA LEU A 103 13.57 -16.42 -22.35
C LEU A 103 14.31 -16.24 -21.01
N VAL A 104 15.62 -15.99 -21.04
CA VAL A 104 16.42 -15.74 -19.82
C VAL A 104 15.89 -14.52 -19.06
N ASN A 105 15.56 -13.44 -19.77
CA ASN A 105 14.97 -12.24 -19.15
C ASN A 105 13.60 -12.52 -18.54
N ALA A 106 12.75 -13.29 -19.22
CA ALA A 106 11.44 -13.68 -18.72
C ALA A 106 11.54 -14.55 -17.45
N GLN A 107 12.49 -15.48 -17.40
CA GLN A 107 12.75 -16.33 -16.24
C GLN A 107 13.22 -15.50 -15.05
N ASN A 108 14.18 -14.60 -15.26
CA ASN A 108 14.62 -13.68 -14.20
C ASN A 108 13.47 -12.79 -13.69
N GLN A 109 12.56 -12.34 -14.57
CA GLN A 109 11.39 -11.56 -14.15
C GLN A 109 10.37 -12.39 -13.35
N LEU A 110 10.25 -13.69 -13.64
CA LEU A 110 9.45 -14.61 -12.82
C LEU A 110 10.07 -14.81 -11.44
N ASP A 111 11.38 -15.05 -11.37
CA ASP A 111 12.10 -15.23 -10.10
C ASP A 111 11.97 -13.99 -9.20
N LEU A 112 12.09 -12.79 -9.78
CA LEU A 112 11.88 -11.52 -9.08
C LEU A 112 10.42 -11.33 -8.62
N ALA A 113 9.44 -11.80 -9.38
CA ALA A 113 8.03 -11.75 -8.98
C ALA A 113 7.76 -12.67 -7.77
N TYR A 114 8.33 -13.87 -7.76
CA TYR A 114 8.30 -14.77 -6.60
C TYR A 114 8.99 -14.16 -5.39
N LEU A 115 10.19 -13.61 -5.56
CA LEU A 115 10.93 -12.93 -4.48
C LEU A 115 10.12 -11.77 -3.87
N THR A 116 9.42 -10.99 -4.71
CA THR A 116 8.57 -9.89 -4.25
C THR A 116 7.42 -10.42 -3.38
N LEU A 117 6.74 -11.48 -3.81
CA LEU A 117 5.65 -12.07 -3.03
C LEU A 117 6.15 -12.68 -1.71
N THR A 118 7.26 -13.41 -1.72
CA THR A 118 7.80 -14.03 -0.51
C THR A 118 8.29 -12.99 0.50
N GLN A 119 8.85 -11.86 0.03
CA GLN A 119 9.18 -10.72 0.90
C GLN A 119 7.93 -10.09 1.53
N LEU A 120 6.85 -9.91 0.76
CA LEU A 120 5.58 -9.39 1.29
C LEU A 120 4.94 -10.34 2.33
N LEU A 121 5.16 -11.65 2.18
CA LEU A 121 4.68 -12.67 3.11
C LEU A 121 5.65 -12.97 4.27
N ASP A 122 6.82 -12.31 4.31
CA ASP A 122 7.91 -12.58 5.25
C ASP A 122 8.33 -14.06 5.31
N ILE A 123 8.35 -14.73 4.15
CA ILE A 123 8.78 -16.13 4.01
C ILE A 123 10.27 -16.18 3.69
N ARG A 124 11.06 -16.81 4.57
CA ARG A 124 12.53 -16.89 4.45
C ARG A 124 13.03 -18.12 3.68
N ASP A 125 12.28 -19.21 3.69
CA ASP A 125 12.61 -20.44 2.97
C ASP A 125 11.64 -20.62 1.81
N THR A 126 12.18 -20.56 0.60
CA THR A 126 11.40 -20.53 -0.65
C THR A 126 11.64 -21.77 -1.50
N GLU A 127 12.42 -22.76 -1.06
CA GLU A 127 12.83 -23.90 -1.90
C GLU A 127 11.65 -24.71 -2.48
N ASN A 128 10.47 -24.66 -1.84
CA ASN A 128 9.25 -25.33 -2.32
C ASN A 128 8.03 -24.39 -2.38
N PHE A 129 8.24 -23.08 -2.41
CA PHE A 129 7.14 -22.13 -2.50
C PHE A 129 6.67 -22.00 -3.95
N ALA A 130 5.42 -22.40 -4.21
CA ALA A 130 4.79 -22.27 -5.51
C ALA A 130 3.37 -21.71 -5.34
N VAL A 131 2.96 -20.85 -6.27
CA VAL A 131 1.58 -20.36 -6.30
C VAL A 131 0.70 -21.33 -7.09
N GLN A 132 -0.52 -21.58 -6.61
CA GLN A 132 -1.49 -22.36 -7.36
C GLN A 132 -2.20 -21.46 -8.35
N LYS A 133 -2.24 -21.85 -9.64
CA LYS A 133 -3.09 -21.20 -10.65
C LYS A 133 -4.56 -21.47 -10.32
N PRO A 134 -5.39 -20.45 -10.09
CA PRO A 134 -6.79 -20.66 -9.77
C PRO A 134 -7.56 -21.04 -11.03
N GLN A 135 -8.52 -21.97 -10.91
CA GLN A 135 -9.46 -22.21 -12.00
C GLN A 135 -10.46 -21.07 -12.04
N ILE A 136 -10.27 -20.16 -12.99
CA ILE A 136 -11.18 -19.04 -13.14
C ILE A 136 -12.39 -19.50 -13.95
N GLU A 137 -13.57 -19.46 -13.35
CA GLU A 137 -14.84 -19.65 -14.05
C GLU A 137 -15.03 -18.62 -15.18
N SER A 138 -16.02 -18.84 -16.05
CA SER A 138 -16.39 -17.88 -17.09
C SER A 138 -16.66 -16.51 -16.45
N LEU A 139 -15.92 -15.49 -16.86
CA LEU A 139 -16.07 -14.15 -16.29
C LEU A 139 -17.36 -13.53 -16.80
N GLY A 140 -18.30 -13.36 -15.87
CA GLY A 140 -19.56 -12.68 -16.10
C GLY A 140 -19.35 -11.20 -16.41
N GLN A 141 -20.20 -10.72 -17.33
CA GLN A 141 -20.61 -9.35 -17.71
C GLN A 141 -19.57 -8.20 -17.68
N GLU A 142 -19.70 -7.34 -18.68
CA GLU A 142 -18.96 -6.08 -18.80
C GLU A 142 -19.03 -5.26 -17.49
N PRO A 143 -17.91 -4.68 -17.01
CA PRO A 143 -17.95 -3.77 -15.87
C PRO A 143 -18.90 -2.62 -16.17
N ILE A 144 -19.89 -2.41 -15.31
CA ILE A 144 -20.93 -1.40 -15.55
C ILE A 144 -20.26 -0.02 -15.73
N ALA A 145 -20.34 0.52 -16.94
CA ALA A 145 -19.86 1.86 -17.25
C ALA A 145 -20.67 2.90 -16.43
N ASN A 146 -20.00 3.98 -16.00
CA ASN A 146 -20.60 5.15 -15.32
C ASN A 146 -21.00 5.01 -13.84
N GLN A 147 -20.42 4.08 -13.07
CA GLN A 147 -20.65 4.01 -11.62
C GLN A 147 -19.60 4.74 -10.74
N SER A 148 -18.57 5.39 -11.31
CA SER A 148 -17.50 6.08 -10.54
C SER A 148 -18.02 6.96 -9.40
N GLN A 149 -19.06 7.77 -9.64
CA GLN A 149 -19.63 8.64 -8.60
C GLN A 149 -20.29 7.84 -7.47
N ASN A 150 -21.07 6.80 -7.81
CA ASN A 150 -21.75 5.96 -6.83
C ASN A 150 -20.74 5.16 -5.99
N ILE A 151 -19.71 4.61 -6.64
CA ILE A 151 -18.62 3.90 -5.97
C ILE A 151 -17.87 4.85 -5.05
N PHE A 152 -17.58 6.09 -5.49
CA PHE A 152 -16.95 7.10 -4.65
C PHE A 152 -17.81 7.47 -3.43
N ASP A 153 -19.12 7.64 -3.62
CA ASP A 153 -20.03 8.00 -2.53
C ASP A 153 -20.08 6.93 -1.44
N GLN A 154 -19.96 5.66 -1.81
CA GLN A 154 -19.81 4.55 -0.87
C GLN A 154 -18.40 4.49 -0.27
N ALA A 155 -17.37 4.58 -1.11
CA ALA A 155 -15.96 4.48 -0.73
C ALA A 155 -15.56 5.54 0.32
N GLN A 156 -16.04 6.78 0.18
CA GLN A 156 -15.72 7.85 1.13
C GLN A 156 -16.29 7.62 2.54
N LEU A 157 -17.29 6.74 2.68
CA LEU A 157 -17.90 6.39 3.96
C LEU A 157 -17.23 5.18 4.60
N THR A 158 -16.72 4.25 3.79
CA THR A 158 -16.20 2.96 4.26
C THR A 158 -14.68 2.92 4.38
N LEU A 159 -13.95 3.69 3.56
CA LEU A 159 -12.50 3.56 3.47
C LEU A 159 -11.76 4.16 4.68
N PRO A 160 -10.86 3.40 5.32
CA PRO A 160 -10.13 3.86 6.50
C PRO A 160 -9.32 5.13 6.28
N GLN A 161 -8.71 5.34 5.10
CA GLN A 161 -7.92 6.55 4.85
C GLN A 161 -8.75 7.85 4.92
N ILE A 162 -9.99 7.81 4.43
CA ILE A 162 -10.91 8.96 4.49
C ILE A 162 -11.42 9.16 5.91
N GLN A 163 -11.77 8.08 6.60
CA GLN A 163 -12.19 8.14 8.01
C GLN A 163 -11.08 8.72 8.90
N GLY A 164 -9.83 8.25 8.75
CA GLY A 164 -8.68 8.76 9.49
C GLY A 164 -8.44 10.25 9.22
N ALA A 165 -8.54 10.69 7.96
CA ALA A 165 -8.44 12.10 7.61
C ALA A 165 -9.57 12.96 8.23
N GLN A 166 -10.81 12.47 8.27
CA GLN A 166 -11.92 13.16 8.94
C GLN A 166 -11.69 13.27 10.45
N ILE A 167 -11.22 12.21 11.11
CA ILE A 167 -10.90 12.22 12.54
C ILE A 167 -9.76 13.21 12.83
N ARG A 168 -8.75 13.31 11.95
CA ARG A 168 -7.70 14.34 12.06
C ARG A 168 -8.25 15.77 12.01
N VAL A 169 -9.27 16.05 11.20
CA VAL A 169 -9.97 17.35 11.22
C VAL A 169 -10.59 17.60 12.60
N GLN A 170 -11.29 16.61 13.17
CA GLN A 170 -11.87 16.72 14.51
C GLN A 170 -10.80 16.94 15.59
N SER A 171 -9.64 16.30 15.45
CA SER A 171 -8.47 16.52 16.33
C SER A 171 -7.94 17.95 16.22
N ALA A 172 -7.80 18.49 15.01
CA ALA A 172 -7.38 19.87 14.79
C ALA A 172 -8.39 20.89 15.37
N GLU A 173 -9.68 20.59 15.35
CA GLU A 173 -10.70 21.38 16.02
C GLU A 173 -10.50 21.42 17.55
N LYS A 174 -10.09 20.30 18.16
CA LYS A 174 -9.66 20.30 19.58
C LYS A 174 -8.41 21.12 19.80
N GLY A 175 -7.46 21.11 18.86
CA GLY A 175 -6.30 22.01 18.87
C GLY A 175 -6.68 23.49 18.96
N VAL A 176 -7.68 23.92 18.19
CA VAL A 176 -8.22 25.29 18.28
C VAL A 176 -8.84 25.56 19.65
N GLN A 177 -9.57 24.61 20.24
CA GLN A 177 -10.18 24.75 21.57
C GLN A 177 -9.12 24.85 22.68
N ILE A 178 -8.03 24.08 22.59
CA ILE A 178 -6.90 24.15 23.51
C ILE A 178 -6.24 25.53 23.43
N ALA A 179 -5.96 26.02 22.22
CA ALA A 179 -5.37 27.35 22.03
C ALA A 179 -6.26 28.47 22.59
N ARG A 180 -7.59 28.36 22.44
CA ARG A 180 -8.55 29.30 23.05
C ARG A 180 -8.54 29.23 24.58
N GLY A 181 -8.43 28.01 25.14
CA GLY A 181 -8.35 27.80 26.58
C GLY A 181 -7.18 28.52 27.26
N ALA A 182 -6.11 28.85 26.52
CA ALA A 182 -4.99 29.64 27.01
C ALA A 182 -5.35 31.10 27.35
N GLN A 183 -6.52 31.61 26.95
CA GLN A 183 -7.06 32.92 27.38
C GLN A 183 -7.74 32.86 28.75
N SER A 184 -8.05 31.66 29.25
CA SER A 184 -8.78 31.51 30.51
C SER A 184 -7.85 31.60 31.71
N PRO A 185 -8.38 31.95 32.90
CA PRO A 185 -7.67 31.78 34.15
C PRO A 185 -7.15 30.35 34.33
N ARG A 186 -6.00 30.23 35.01
CA ARG A 186 -5.45 28.95 35.47
C ARG A 186 -5.46 28.92 36.99
N LEU A 187 -6.10 27.90 37.55
CA LEU A 187 -6.16 27.64 38.99
C LEU A 187 -5.38 26.36 39.29
N SER A 188 -4.41 26.43 40.18
CA SER A 188 -3.65 25.28 40.65
C SER A 188 -3.62 25.20 42.17
N LEU A 189 -3.59 23.98 42.69
CA LEU A 189 -3.33 23.65 44.09
C LEU A 189 -1.88 23.20 44.21
N GLY A 190 -1.10 23.89 45.04
CA GLY A 190 0.25 23.50 45.40
C GLY A 190 0.30 23.07 46.86
N ALA A 191 0.97 21.96 47.14
CA ALA A 191 1.31 21.54 48.49
C ALA A 191 2.82 21.25 48.55
N ASN A 192 3.50 21.77 49.57
CA ASN A 192 4.91 21.49 49.81
C ASN A 192 5.10 21.07 51.26
N TYR A 193 5.84 19.98 51.45
CA TYR A 193 6.41 19.55 52.71
C TYR A 193 7.92 19.70 52.62
N GLY A 194 8.53 20.53 53.44
CA GLY A 194 9.97 20.71 53.50
C GLY A 194 10.47 20.48 54.92
N THR A 195 11.63 19.86 55.08
CA THR A 195 12.31 19.72 56.37
C THR A 195 13.81 19.91 56.18
N GLY A 196 14.49 20.47 57.18
CA GLY A 196 15.93 20.74 57.10
C GLY A 196 16.60 20.75 58.45
N ALA A 197 17.73 20.06 58.58
CA ALA A 197 18.57 20.16 59.77
C ALA A 197 19.25 21.53 59.80
N GLN A 198 19.10 22.26 60.91
CA GLN A 198 19.82 23.51 61.13
C GLN A 198 20.79 23.28 62.29
N HIS A 199 22.06 23.00 61.98
CA HIS A 199 23.10 22.96 63.00
C HIS A 199 23.43 24.38 63.42
N LEU A 200 22.94 24.82 64.58
CA LEU A 200 23.47 25.99 65.25
C LEU A 200 24.92 25.66 65.63
N LEU A 201 25.89 26.38 65.06
CA LEU A 201 27.29 26.38 65.49
C LEU A 201 27.38 27.01 66.89
N ARG A 202 26.84 26.33 67.90
CA ARG A 202 27.04 26.67 69.30
C ARG A 202 28.04 25.65 69.84
N SER A 203 29.26 26.12 69.97
CA SER A 203 30.40 25.41 70.53
C SER A 203 30.06 24.74 71.86
N ILE A 204 30.16 23.40 71.90
CA ILE A 204 30.88 22.53 72.85
C ILE A 204 30.46 21.07 72.53
N PRO A 205 31.41 20.13 72.27
CA PRO A 205 31.09 18.82 71.74
C PRO A 205 30.79 17.83 72.87
N LEU A 206 29.54 17.41 73.04
CA LEU A 206 29.21 16.11 73.63
C LEU A 206 27.92 15.61 72.96
N PHE A 207 28.12 14.69 72.03
CA PHE A 207 27.15 13.96 71.21
C PHE A 207 25.68 13.99 71.67
N SER A 208 24.86 14.70 70.90
CA SER A 208 23.49 14.28 70.60
C SER A 208 23.33 14.38 69.08
N GLU A 209 23.59 13.27 68.39
CA GLU A 209 23.06 13.13 67.03
C GLU A 209 21.56 12.89 67.19
N ASP A 210 20.75 13.94 67.01
CA ASP A 210 19.31 13.76 66.97
C ASP A 210 18.97 12.71 65.91
N PRO A 211 18.16 11.68 66.23
CA PRO A 211 17.79 10.66 65.26
C PRO A 211 17.26 11.28 63.96
N PHE A 212 17.64 10.73 62.80
CA PHE A 212 17.24 11.27 61.49
C PHE A 212 15.73 11.54 61.34
N LEU A 213 14.90 10.71 61.96
CA LEU A 213 13.44 10.87 61.98
C LEU A 213 12.94 12.05 62.82
N ASP A 214 13.70 12.47 63.83
CA ASP A 214 13.40 13.64 64.65
C ASP A 214 13.86 14.92 63.94
N GLN A 215 15.01 14.87 63.25
CA GLN A 215 15.44 15.94 62.33
C GLN A 215 14.44 16.20 61.18
N ILE A 216 13.70 15.17 60.74
CA ILE A 216 12.62 15.32 59.74
C ILE A 216 11.42 16.09 60.30
N LYS A 217 11.14 16.00 61.61
CA LYS A 217 9.99 16.63 62.26
C LYS A 217 10.30 18.03 62.77
N ASP A 218 11.48 18.22 63.35
CA ASP A 218 11.81 19.41 64.14
C ASP A 218 11.97 20.69 63.33
N ASN A 219 12.04 20.59 62.00
CA ASN A 219 12.02 21.73 61.09
C ASN A 219 11.08 21.52 59.89
N ALA A 220 10.02 20.74 60.09
CA ALA A 220 9.01 20.46 59.07
C ALA A 220 8.13 21.69 58.80
N ASN A 221 8.08 22.13 57.55
CA ASN A 221 7.21 23.17 57.02
C ASN A 221 6.23 22.55 56.02
N ILE A 222 4.94 22.64 56.33
CA ILE A 222 3.84 22.30 55.41
C ILE A 222 3.22 23.60 54.92
N SER A 223 3.21 23.78 53.60
CA SER A 223 2.49 24.86 52.94
C SER A 223 1.50 24.29 51.94
N VAL A 224 0.25 24.76 52.00
CA VAL A 224 -0.79 24.46 51.00
C VAL A 224 -1.33 25.79 50.50
N GLY A 225 -1.41 25.95 49.19
CA GLY A 225 -1.84 27.20 48.57
C GLY A 225 -2.58 27.00 47.26
N LEU A 226 -3.54 27.88 47.01
CA LEU A 226 -4.19 28.03 45.71
C LEU A 226 -3.51 29.16 44.94
N SER A 227 -3.20 28.93 43.68
CA SER A 227 -2.62 29.94 42.78
C SER A 227 -3.56 30.17 41.60
N LEU A 228 -4.07 31.39 41.47
CA LEU A 228 -4.88 31.83 40.33
C LEU A 228 -4.04 32.75 39.44
N SER A 229 -3.84 32.35 38.19
CA SER A 229 -3.13 33.13 37.17
C SER A 229 -4.10 33.55 36.07
N ILE A 230 -4.28 34.85 35.86
CA ILE A 230 -5.14 35.41 34.82
C ILE A 230 -4.24 36.14 33.81
N PRO A 231 -4.10 35.64 32.56
CA PRO A 231 -3.30 36.32 31.56
C PRO A 231 -4.04 37.56 31.05
N ILE A 232 -3.58 38.75 31.46
CA ILE A 232 -4.16 40.04 31.02
C ILE A 232 -3.54 40.48 29.69
N PHE A 233 -2.21 40.44 29.59
CA PHE A 233 -1.46 40.75 28.37
C PHE A 233 -0.19 39.91 28.31
N ASN A 234 -0.01 39.18 27.21
CA ASN A 234 1.15 38.31 26.97
C ASN A 234 1.80 38.59 25.60
N GLY A 235 1.83 39.85 25.17
CA GLY A 235 2.45 40.24 23.91
C GLY A 235 1.79 39.61 22.67
N SER A 236 0.47 39.43 22.70
CA SER A 236 -0.31 38.76 21.64
C SER A 236 0.00 37.27 21.42
N GLN A 237 0.83 36.64 22.25
CA GLN A 237 1.24 35.23 22.07
C GLN A 237 0.03 34.29 21.93
N VAL A 238 -0.97 34.41 22.82
CA VAL A 238 -2.16 33.54 22.77
C VAL A 238 -3.03 33.82 21.55
N ARG A 239 -3.10 35.08 21.09
CA ARG A 239 -3.82 35.42 19.84
C ARG A 239 -3.14 34.75 18.64
N THR A 240 -1.82 34.82 18.57
CA THR A 240 -1.02 34.16 17.53
C THR A 240 -1.18 32.64 17.58
N SER A 241 -1.15 32.02 18.76
CA SER A 241 -1.38 30.57 18.91
C SER A 241 -2.78 30.14 18.42
N ILE A 242 -3.81 30.92 18.69
CA ILE A 242 -5.17 30.65 18.16
C ILE A 242 -5.20 30.78 16.64
N SER A 243 -4.54 31.81 16.08
CA SER A 243 -4.45 31.98 14.64
C SER A 243 -3.74 30.80 13.97
N ASN A 244 -2.60 30.37 14.52
CA ASN A 244 -1.85 29.22 14.03
C ASN A 244 -2.68 27.92 14.10
N ALA A 245 -3.42 27.71 15.19
CA ALA A 245 -4.30 26.54 15.32
C ALA A 245 -5.45 26.56 14.28
N ARG A 246 -5.98 27.74 13.94
CA ARG A 246 -7.00 27.86 12.87
C ARG A 246 -6.42 27.58 11.50
N ILE A 247 -5.22 28.09 11.21
CA ILE A 247 -4.50 27.79 9.96
C ILE A 247 -4.23 26.28 9.86
N ASN A 248 -3.82 25.64 10.95
CA ASN A 248 -3.62 24.19 10.99
C ASN A 248 -4.92 23.40 10.74
N LEU A 249 -6.04 23.81 11.33
CA LEU A 249 -7.36 23.23 11.04
C LEU A 249 -7.71 23.36 9.56
N GLU A 250 -7.50 24.53 8.97
CA GLU A 250 -7.77 24.76 7.54
C GLU A 250 -6.88 23.88 6.66
N ASN A 251 -5.59 23.82 6.95
CA ASN A 251 -4.66 22.92 6.25
C ASN A 251 -5.13 21.45 6.34
N THR A 252 -5.63 21.02 7.50
CA THR A 252 -6.10 19.65 7.70
C THR A 252 -7.40 19.37 6.94
N ARG A 253 -8.28 20.36 6.80
CA ARG A 253 -9.49 20.27 5.95
C ARG A 253 -9.12 20.16 4.48
N LEU A 254 -8.17 20.97 4.02
CA LEU A 254 -7.64 20.87 2.65
C LEU A 254 -6.94 19.53 2.41
N SER A 255 -6.23 18.98 3.41
CA SER A 255 -5.68 17.62 3.31
C SER A 255 -6.77 16.56 3.16
N LEU A 256 -7.88 16.64 3.91
CA LEU A 256 -9.02 15.75 3.74
C LEU A 256 -9.64 15.88 2.33
N GLU A 257 -9.78 17.10 1.81
CA GLU A 257 -10.29 17.33 0.46
C GLU A 257 -9.36 16.74 -0.61
N ASN A 258 -8.05 16.92 -0.47
CA ASN A 258 -7.07 16.29 -1.35
C ASN A 258 -7.16 14.76 -1.30
N GLU A 259 -7.30 14.15 -0.11
CA GLU A 259 -7.46 12.70 0.02
C GLU A 259 -8.73 12.20 -0.70
N LYS A 260 -9.83 12.94 -0.60
CA LYS A 260 -11.06 12.65 -1.36
C LYS A 260 -10.84 12.77 -2.87
N ASN A 261 -10.12 13.79 -3.32
CA ASN A 261 -9.82 13.98 -4.74
C ASN A 261 -8.92 12.87 -5.28
N TYR A 262 -7.93 12.41 -4.51
CA TYR A 262 -7.10 11.26 -4.87
C TYR A 262 -7.93 9.98 -4.96
N LEU A 263 -8.77 9.71 -3.96
CA LEU A 263 -9.69 8.56 -4.00
C LEU A 263 -10.59 8.59 -5.24
N PHE A 264 -11.15 9.75 -5.57
CA PHE A 264 -12.02 9.90 -6.74
C PHE A 264 -11.26 9.63 -8.05
N LYS A 265 -10.02 10.12 -8.16
CA LYS A 265 -9.14 9.85 -9.30
C LYS A 265 -8.79 8.37 -9.39
N ASP A 266 -8.46 7.73 -8.27
CA ASP A 266 -8.08 6.31 -8.23
C ASP A 266 -9.24 5.40 -8.63
N ILE A 267 -10.47 5.73 -8.21
CA ILE A 267 -11.70 5.02 -8.64
C ILE A 267 -11.93 5.18 -10.16
N GLN A 268 -11.77 6.40 -10.70
CA GLN A 268 -11.89 6.61 -12.14
C GLN A 268 -10.84 5.83 -12.93
N GLN A 269 -9.59 5.83 -12.46
CA GLN A 269 -8.51 5.05 -13.08
C GLN A 269 -8.82 3.55 -13.02
N ALA A 270 -9.24 3.04 -11.86
CA ALA A 270 -9.61 1.64 -11.70
C ALA A 270 -10.76 1.23 -12.63
N GLN A 271 -11.76 2.10 -12.80
CA GLN A 271 -12.85 1.86 -13.75
C GLN A 271 -12.37 1.86 -15.20
N ALA A 272 -11.53 2.82 -15.59
CA ALA A 272 -10.97 2.90 -16.94
C ALA A 272 -10.09 1.69 -17.25
N ASP A 273 -9.25 1.27 -16.31
CA ASP A 273 -8.39 0.10 -16.41
C ASP A 273 -9.22 -1.20 -16.54
N ALA A 274 -10.27 -1.35 -15.72
CA ALA A 274 -11.16 -2.52 -15.80
C ALA A 274 -11.87 -2.61 -17.15
N MET A 275 -12.34 -1.48 -17.68
CA MET A 275 -12.96 -1.39 -19.00
C MET A 275 -11.96 -1.71 -20.13
N ALA A 276 -10.72 -1.20 -20.03
CA ALA A 276 -9.66 -1.50 -20.98
C ALA A 276 -9.27 -2.98 -20.95
N ALA A 277 -9.11 -3.56 -19.76
CA ALA A 277 -8.80 -4.98 -19.57
C ALA A 277 -9.94 -5.88 -20.10
N PHE A 278 -11.20 -5.50 -19.89
CA PHE A 278 -12.35 -6.20 -20.47
C PHE A 278 -12.30 -6.21 -22.01
N LYS A 279 -12.08 -5.03 -22.63
CA LYS A 279 -11.97 -4.93 -24.10
C LYS A 279 -10.79 -5.72 -24.64
N LYS A 280 -9.66 -5.73 -23.93
CA LYS A 280 -8.48 -6.54 -24.27
C LYS A 280 -8.82 -8.02 -24.23
N TYR A 281 -9.47 -8.50 -23.16
CA TYR A 281 -9.95 -9.88 -23.03
C TYR A 281 -10.83 -10.29 -24.22
N ILE A 282 -11.87 -9.52 -24.54
CA ILE A 282 -12.77 -9.81 -25.67
C ILE A 282 -12.06 -9.78 -27.03
N ALA A 283 -11.11 -8.86 -27.21
CA ALA A 283 -10.32 -8.80 -28.46
C ALA A 283 -9.39 -10.03 -28.60
N THR A 284 -8.75 -10.45 -27.51
CA THR A 284 -7.88 -11.63 -27.51
C THR A 284 -8.67 -12.92 -27.68
N GLU A 285 -9.89 -13.01 -27.12
CA GLU A 285 -10.80 -14.15 -27.32
C GLU A 285 -11.14 -14.32 -28.81
N LYS A 286 -11.51 -13.24 -29.51
CA LYS A 286 -11.74 -13.26 -30.96
C LYS A 286 -10.48 -13.64 -31.76
N ASN A 287 -9.30 -13.21 -31.31
CA ASN A 287 -8.03 -13.55 -31.95
C ASN A 287 -7.70 -15.04 -31.77
N LEU A 288 -8.01 -15.62 -30.60
CA LEU A 288 -7.88 -17.04 -30.35
C LEU A 288 -8.76 -17.85 -31.30
N ASP A 289 -10.04 -17.50 -31.44
CA ASP A 289 -10.97 -18.20 -32.34
C ASP A 289 -10.44 -18.22 -33.79
N ALA A 290 -9.95 -17.07 -34.27
CA ALA A 290 -9.40 -16.95 -35.62
C ALA A 290 -8.11 -17.78 -35.81
N LEU A 291 -7.20 -17.76 -34.82
CA LEU A 291 -5.94 -18.51 -34.89
C LEU A 291 -6.13 -20.01 -34.67
N GLN A 292 -7.13 -20.44 -33.91
CA GLN A 292 -7.54 -21.84 -33.81
C GLN A 292 -8.00 -22.38 -35.16
N GLU A 293 -8.86 -21.65 -35.86
CA GLU A 293 -9.35 -22.06 -37.16
C GLU A 293 -8.23 -22.05 -38.21
N ALA A 294 -7.36 -21.03 -38.20
CA ALA A 294 -6.17 -20.99 -39.05
C ALA A 294 -5.22 -22.18 -38.78
N PHE A 295 -5.01 -22.54 -37.51
CA PHE A 295 -4.23 -23.71 -37.14
C PHE A 295 -4.85 -25.00 -37.66
N ARG A 296 -6.18 -25.17 -37.52
CA ARG A 296 -6.90 -26.33 -38.06
C ARG A 296 -6.70 -26.49 -39.58
N TYR A 297 -6.77 -25.39 -40.35
CA TYR A 297 -6.50 -25.44 -41.79
C TYR A 297 -5.04 -25.81 -42.10
N THR A 298 -4.08 -25.25 -41.36
CA THR A 298 -2.66 -25.60 -41.54
C THR A 298 -2.37 -27.05 -41.18
N GLU A 299 -2.99 -27.57 -40.12
CA GLU A 299 -2.89 -28.97 -39.69
C GLU A 299 -3.44 -29.92 -40.75
N GLN A 300 -4.61 -29.63 -41.31
CA GLN A 300 -5.18 -30.41 -42.43
C GLN A 300 -4.24 -30.40 -43.64
N ARG A 301 -3.75 -29.23 -44.05
CA ARG A 301 -2.79 -29.11 -45.16
C ARG A 301 -1.51 -29.89 -44.89
N PHE A 302 -0.98 -29.85 -43.68
CA PHE A 302 0.21 -30.60 -43.29
C PHE A 302 -0.03 -32.10 -43.36
N SER A 303 -1.16 -32.60 -42.86
CA SER A 303 -1.52 -34.02 -42.92
C SER A 303 -1.67 -34.56 -44.36
N LEU A 304 -2.01 -33.68 -45.30
CA LEU A 304 -2.10 -33.98 -46.74
C LEU A 304 -0.79 -33.74 -47.50
N GLY A 305 0.30 -33.34 -46.82
CA GLY A 305 1.58 -33.00 -47.45
C GLY A 305 1.60 -31.66 -48.22
N LEU A 306 0.57 -30.83 -48.06
CA LEU A 306 0.37 -29.53 -48.72
C LEU A 306 0.89 -28.32 -47.90
N ALA A 307 1.45 -28.58 -46.72
CA ALA A 307 2.18 -27.62 -45.90
C ALA A 307 3.44 -28.30 -45.37
N ASN A 308 4.50 -27.51 -45.15
CA ASN A 308 5.75 -28.04 -44.60
C ASN A 308 5.74 -27.97 -43.06
N SER A 309 6.72 -28.63 -42.42
CA SER A 309 6.84 -28.67 -40.96
C SER A 309 6.94 -27.27 -40.32
N LEU A 310 7.60 -26.31 -41.00
CA LEU A 310 7.69 -24.95 -40.49
C LEU A 310 6.35 -24.23 -40.48
N ASP A 311 5.52 -24.39 -41.52
CA ASP A 311 4.20 -23.77 -41.57
C ASP A 311 3.33 -24.31 -40.42
N TYR A 312 3.39 -25.62 -40.18
CA TYR A 312 2.71 -26.27 -39.06
C TYR A 312 3.18 -25.73 -37.71
N THR A 313 4.49 -25.74 -37.45
CA THR A 313 5.05 -25.23 -36.19
C THR A 313 4.76 -23.75 -36.01
N THR A 314 4.92 -22.92 -37.04
CA THR A 314 4.63 -21.47 -36.95
C THR A 314 3.18 -21.22 -36.58
N SER A 315 2.25 -21.96 -37.18
CA SER A 315 0.83 -21.87 -36.86
C SER A 315 0.54 -22.34 -35.42
N LYS A 316 1.16 -23.45 -35.00
CA LYS A 316 1.08 -23.98 -33.63
C LYS A 316 1.59 -22.96 -32.60
N THR A 317 2.74 -22.34 -32.85
CA THR A 317 3.32 -21.32 -31.96
C THR A 317 2.44 -20.07 -31.89
N ARG A 318 1.85 -19.61 -33.01
CA ARG A 318 0.90 -18.48 -32.99
C ARG A 318 -0.35 -18.80 -32.16
N LEU A 319 -0.89 -20.00 -32.32
CA LEU A 319 -2.03 -20.46 -31.52
C LEU A 319 -1.67 -20.51 -30.02
N ALA A 320 -0.54 -21.11 -29.68
CA ALA A 320 -0.13 -21.23 -28.29
C ALA A 320 0.20 -19.86 -27.65
N LYS A 321 0.79 -18.94 -28.42
CA LYS A 321 1.01 -17.55 -27.99
C LYS A 321 -0.29 -16.83 -27.66
N VAL A 322 -1.31 -16.89 -28.54
CA VAL A 322 -2.58 -16.21 -28.27
C VAL A 322 -3.35 -16.87 -27.13
N GLN A 323 -3.18 -18.18 -26.90
CA GLN A 323 -3.71 -18.86 -25.71
C GLN A 323 -3.09 -18.28 -24.43
N ALA A 324 -1.77 -18.10 -24.38
CA ALA A 324 -1.09 -17.46 -23.25
C ALA A 324 -1.53 -15.98 -23.07
N GLU A 325 -1.67 -15.23 -24.16
CA GLU A 325 -2.19 -13.86 -24.13
C GLU A 325 -3.63 -13.78 -23.59
N LEU A 326 -4.49 -14.76 -23.93
CA LEU A 326 -5.86 -14.81 -23.41
C LEU A 326 -5.87 -15.06 -21.91
N VAL A 327 -5.06 -16.00 -21.44
CA VAL A 327 -4.92 -16.31 -20.01
C VAL A 327 -4.43 -15.08 -19.25
N SER A 328 -3.39 -14.40 -19.76
CA SER A 328 -2.90 -13.13 -19.21
C SER A 328 -4.00 -12.05 -19.18
N ALA A 329 -4.70 -11.83 -20.29
CA ALA A 329 -5.76 -10.83 -20.38
C ALA A 329 -6.92 -11.14 -19.41
N LYS A 330 -7.20 -12.43 -19.20
CA LYS A 330 -8.18 -12.91 -18.22
C LYS A 330 -7.77 -12.58 -16.79
N TYR A 331 -6.52 -12.87 -16.40
CA TYR A 331 -5.99 -12.50 -15.08
C TYR A 331 -6.00 -11.00 -14.83
N GLU A 332 -5.56 -10.22 -15.83
CA GLU A 332 -5.55 -8.76 -15.78
C GLU A 332 -6.97 -8.22 -15.57
N TYR A 333 -7.95 -8.72 -16.32
CA TYR A 333 -9.34 -8.29 -16.19
C TYR A 333 -9.90 -8.56 -14.78
N ILE A 334 -9.72 -9.78 -14.27
CA ILE A 334 -10.18 -10.14 -12.92
C ILE A 334 -9.59 -9.22 -11.88
N PHE A 335 -8.28 -8.98 -11.96
CA PHE A 335 -7.62 -8.13 -10.99
C PHE A 335 -8.21 -6.74 -10.95
N LYS A 336 -8.38 -6.13 -12.13
CA LYS A 336 -8.94 -4.77 -12.23
C LYS A 336 -10.38 -4.71 -11.71
N VAL A 337 -11.18 -5.75 -11.93
CA VAL A 337 -12.52 -5.86 -11.34
C VAL A 337 -12.46 -6.00 -9.83
N LYS A 338 -11.56 -6.84 -9.29
CA LYS A 338 -11.39 -7.01 -7.83
C LYS A 338 -10.91 -5.74 -7.13
N ILE A 339 -10.05 -4.94 -7.78
CA ILE A 339 -9.70 -3.60 -7.29
C ILE A 339 -10.94 -2.70 -7.23
N LEU A 340 -11.78 -2.73 -8.27
CA LEU A 340 -13.01 -1.95 -8.30
C LEU A 340 -14.00 -2.39 -7.20
N ASP A 341 -14.09 -3.69 -6.94
CA ASP A 341 -14.91 -4.25 -5.87
C ASP A 341 -14.38 -3.88 -4.48
N PHE A 342 -13.06 -3.82 -4.30
CA PHE A 342 -12.45 -3.28 -3.09
C PHE A 342 -12.89 -1.84 -2.81
N TYR A 343 -12.94 -0.97 -3.83
CA TYR A 343 -13.45 0.39 -3.67
C TYR A 343 -14.95 0.45 -3.35
N LYS A 344 -15.74 -0.57 -3.71
CA LYS A 344 -17.15 -0.71 -3.30
C LYS A 344 -17.30 -1.19 -1.85
N GLY A 345 -16.20 -1.45 -1.14
CA GLY A 345 -16.22 -2.00 0.23
C GLY A 345 -16.45 -3.51 0.29
N ILE A 346 -16.30 -4.21 -0.83
CA ILE A 346 -16.33 -5.68 -0.86
C ILE A 346 -14.93 -6.18 -0.47
N PRO A 347 -14.79 -7.09 0.52
CA PRO A 347 -13.49 -7.65 0.87
C PRO A 347 -12.83 -8.32 -0.33
N LEU A 348 -11.50 -8.17 -0.44
CA LEU A 348 -10.69 -8.90 -1.41
C LEU A 348 -10.77 -10.40 -1.09
N SER A 349 -11.66 -11.10 -1.77
CA SER A 349 -11.64 -12.56 -1.88
C SER A 349 -11.20 -12.88 -3.30
N ILE A 350 -10.07 -13.56 -3.44
CA ILE A 350 -9.56 -14.06 -4.73
C ILE A 350 -10.25 -15.38 -5.02
#